data_AF-A0A7S0FNZ1-F1
#
_entry.id   AF-A0A7S0FNZ1-F1
#
_cell.length_a   1.000
_cell.length_b   1.000
_cell.length_c   1.000
_cell.angle_alpha   90.00
_cell.angle_beta   90.00
_cell.angle_gamma   90.00
#
_symmetry.space_group_name_H-M   'P 1'
#
loop_
_entity.id
_entity.type
_entity.pdbx_description
1 polymer ?
#
loop_
_entity_poly.entity_id
_entity_poly.type
_entity_poly.pdbx_seq_one_letter_code
_entity_poly.pdbx_strand_id
1 'polypeptide(L)'
;REDIDAIERKILTAKRQTRGGGGSTRRAHARSAADLLDGAPAGLAQAPPVPSAPSTAPLPPQLLRSPAPPAIGQSATRQLPPRLRPYSGSSRSPILARPLKTSSSDSRLPEPPYAVSITDIRDDVSERSHVEVVPKYAVPLKPKLKPMDHWDLIVSYDVERHRKDLEAFQRKDKGESHARFKAVLDGQMHEMRALREQEATMKRQEREDMNRQIELNKRLTQSEEDAVNLKRDKVKQANEQMLASIQVRKQKAQDQKQREQDQMLTWLENEKTRKEEEERLERLGYARKCKAAREELEAARVEAARRKKAEQDKDKAIAIAQVKAMDDVEAKNRAAVKARMDQIERNCQTIGAEIAERDARLERELQAKIKQVQEEADRASKEDAERRQKEHKQRVDATLKKLGEQVKEREESTLVEKEANRRQAEIWRQQLEEDERKEQEKAEKLRKDREELDATLIGQIRESTVVHPRNYGMTAQSQKADLAYNKVLFEQMSREGFRADVMDKLLNEARDTGKIDPFPSVGRYEGPIHQLELQVPDH
;
A
#
# COMPACT_ATOMS: atom_id res chain seq x y z
N ARG A 1 41.13 -14.15 21.35
CA ARG A 1 40.75 -14.67 20.01
C ARG A 1 39.60 -15.65 20.17
N GLU A 2 39.69 -16.62 21.07
CA GLU A 2 38.61 -17.57 21.38
C GLU A 2 37.29 -16.90 21.82
N ASP A 3 37.36 -15.80 22.58
CA ASP A 3 36.14 -15.04 22.96
C ASP A 3 35.48 -14.31 21.78
N ILE A 4 36.26 -13.91 20.77
CA ILE A 4 35.75 -13.25 19.56
C ILE A 4 35.04 -14.29 18.70
N ASP A 5 35.62 -15.48 18.57
CA ASP A 5 34.99 -16.60 17.85
C ASP A 5 33.70 -17.09 18.55
N ALA A 6 33.64 -17.01 19.89
CA ALA A 6 32.43 -17.35 20.65
C ALA A 6 31.30 -16.32 20.45
N ILE A 7 31.64 -15.03 20.33
CA ILE A 7 30.69 -13.96 20.02
C ILE A 7 30.20 -14.08 18.57
N GLU A 8 31.08 -14.34 17.61
CA GLU A 8 30.71 -14.52 16.20
C GLU A 8 29.80 -15.74 16.01
N ARG A 9 30.08 -16.86 16.68
CA ARG A 9 29.18 -18.02 16.67
C ARG A 9 27.80 -17.68 17.21
N LYS A 10 27.69 -17.00 18.36
CA LYS A 10 26.40 -16.59 18.94
C LYS A 10 25.60 -15.66 18.03
N ILE A 11 26.28 -14.73 17.35
CA ILE A 11 25.63 -13.82 16.38
C ILE A 11 25.13 -14.59 15.16
N LEU A 12 25.88 -15.58 14.66
CA LEU A 12 25.48 -16.40 13.53
C LEU A 12 24.30 -17.34 13.86
N THR A 13 24.24 -17.90 15.08
CA THR A 13 23.08 -18.70 15.52
C THR A 13 21.82 -17.85 15.69
N ALA A 14 21.94 -16.66 16.27
CA ALA A 14 20.82 -15.72 16.42
C ALA A 14 20.28 -15.22 15.07
N LYS A 15 21.17 -15.06 14.07
CA LYS A 15 20.79 -14.66 12.71
C LYS A 15 20.11 -15.77 11.90
N ARG A 16 20.37 -17.05 12.23
CA ARG A 16 19.64 -18.20 11.65
C ARG A 16 18.22 -18.33 12.20
N GLN A 17 17.99 -18.03 13.48
CA GLN A 17 16.65 -18.10 14.07
C GLN A 17 15.72 -16.96 13.62
N THR A 18 16.27 -15.80 13.30
CA THR A 18 15.48 -14.62 12.88
C THR A 18 15.08 -14.61 11.40
N ARG A 19 15.62 -15.51 10.57
CA ARG A 19 15.36 -15.55 9.11
C ARG A 19 14.44 -16.71 8.66
N GLY A 20 13.86 -17.48 9.59
CA GLY A 20 13.13 -18.72 9.28
C GLY A 20 11.62 -18.72 9.55
N GLY A 21 10.98 -17.58 9.78
CA GLY A 21 9.55 -17.51 10.12
C GLY A 21 8.72 -16.80 9.07
N GLY A 22 8.50 -17.40 7.90
CA GLY A 22 7.69 -16.78 6.86
C GLY A 22 7.45 -17.63 5.62
N GLY A 23 6.51 -18.56 5.72
CA GLY A 23 5.68 -19.06 4.61
C GLY A 23 6.30 -20.00 3.57
N SER A 24 5.76 -21.22 3.42
CA SER A 24 4.88 -21.58 2.28
C SER A 24 4.70 -23.11 2.11
N THR A 25 3.43 -23.54 2.19
CA THR A 25 2.70 -24.57 1.41
C THR A 25 3.28 -25.95 1.03
N ARG A 26 2.53 -26.98 1.48
CA ARG A 26 1.90 -28.13 0.75
C ARG A 26 2.73 -29.12 -0.10
N ARG A 27 2.28 -30.39 -0.03
CA ARG A 27 2.58 -31.66 -0.78
C ARG A 27 3.83 -32.40 -0.28
N ALA A 28 3.85 -33.73 -0.05
CA ALA A 28 2.92 -34.82 -0.33
C ALA A 28 3.25 -36.08 0.53
N HIS A 29 2.32 -37.04 0.58
CA HIS A 29 2.44 -38.50 0.84
C HIS A 29 3.12 -39.00 2.15
N ALA A 30 2.40 -39.65 3.08
CA ALA A 30 1.85 -41.03 3.10
C ALA A 30 2.83 -42.09 3.67
N ARG A 31 2.27 -42.94 4.56
CA ARG A 31 2.82 -44.17 5.20
C ARG A 31 3.79 -43.94 6.37
N SER A 32 3.92 -44.78 7.38
CA SER A 32 3.12 -45.81 8.08
C SER A 32 4.04 -46.35 9.17
N ALA A 33 3.47 -46.94 10.23
CA ALA A 33 4.13 -47.78 11.24
C ALA A 33 5.10 -47.05 12.19
N ALA A 34 4.78 -46.92 13.48
CA ALA A 34 4.68 -47.98 14.49
C ALA A 34 6.06 -48.51 14.91
N ASP A 35 6.25 -48.43 16.23
CA ASP A 35 6.88 -49.41 17.10
C ASP A 35 8.23 -49.13 17.81
N LEU A 36 8.11 -49.34 19.12
CA LEU A 36 9.07 -49.81 20.13
C LEU A 36 10.04 -48.83 20.84
N LEU A 37 9.65 -48.55 22.10
CA LEU A 37 10.33 -48.92 23.36
C LEU A 37 11.83 -48.64 23.51
N ASP A 38 12.22 -47.84 24.51
CA ASP A 38 12.56 -48.30 25.88
C ASP A 38 13.57 -47.33 26.55
N GLY A 39 13.55 -47.27 27.90
CA GLY A 39 14.71 -46.80 28.68
C GLY A 39 14.63 -45.44 29.39
N ALA A 40 13.87 -45.38 30.49
CA ALA A 40 14.21 -44.56 31.67
C ALA A 40 15.35 -45.28 32.46
N PRO A 41 16.04 -44.73 33.51
CA PRO A 41 15.45 -43.90 34.58
C PRO A 41 16.34 -42.83 35.28
N ALA A 42 15.65 -42.06 36.16
CA ALA A 42 16.06 -41.46 37.44
C ALA A 42 17.17 -40.36 37.47
N GLY A 43 17.04 -39.26 38.22
CA GLY A 43 16.02 -38.89 39.21
C GLY A 43 16.29 -37.56 39.94
N LEU A 44 15.39 -37.30 40.89
CA LEU A 44 15.52 -36.46 42.11
C LEU A 44 15.64 -34.93 41.98
N ALA A 45 14.55 -34.20 42.31
CA ALA A 45 14.47 -33.40 43.54
C ALA A 45 13.05 -32.84 43.80
N GLN A 46 12.49 -33.24 44.95
CA GLN A 46 11.40 -32.66 45.77
C GLN A 46 11.76 -31.23 46.23
N ALA A 47 10.92 -30.28 46.68
CA ALA A 47 9.49 -30.03 47.01
C ALA A 47 9.39 -28.48 47.32
N PRO A 48 8.38 -27.86 48.01
CA PRO A 48 7.01 -28.23 48.40
C PRO A 48 5.92 -27.14 48.02
N PRO A 49 4.62 -27.33 48.40
CA PRO A 49 3.43 -26.75 47.75
C PRO A 49 2.55 -25.85 48.67
N VAL A 50 1.62 -25.05 48.11
CA VAL A 50 0.33 -24.63 48.75
C VAL A 50 -0.61 -23.94 47.70
N PRO A 51 -1.94 -23.72 47.91
CA PRO A 51 -3.04 -24.68 47.74
C PRO A 51 -4.14 -24.29 46.71
N SER A 52 -4.97 -25.29 46.40
CA SER A 52 -6.37 -25.32 45.89
C SER A 52 -7.31 -24.21 46.45
N ALA A 53 -8.37 -23.72 45.80
CA ALA A 53 -9.54 -24.40 45.21
C ALA A 53 -10.47 -23.37 44.47
N PRO A 54 -11.78 -23.62 44.18
CA PRO A 54 -12.32 -23.83 42.84
C PRO A 54 -13.33 -22.75 42.37
N SER A 55 -13.69 -22.71 41.09
CA SER A 55 -14.96 -22.07 40.70
C SER A 55 -15.59 -22.76 39.49
N THR A 56 -16.77 -23.27 39.77
CA THR A 56 -17.73 -23.99 38.94
C THR A 56 -18.55 -22.98 38.13
N ALA A 57 -18.74 -23.26 36.83
CA ALA A 57 -19.90 -23.01 35.91
C ALA A 57 -20.89 -21.85 36.22
N PRO A 58 -21.49 -21.15 35.21
CA PRO A 58 -22.26 -21.82 34.16
C PRO A 58 -22.34 -21.15 32.76
N LEU A 59 -22.77 -21.96 31.79
CA LEU A 59 -23.31 -21.58 30.49
C LEU A 59 -24.57 -20.70 30.62
N PRO A 60 -24.88 -19.89 29.60
CA PRO A 60 -26.26 -19.86 29.09
C PRO A 60 -26.28 -19.72 27.54
N PRO A 61 -27.45 -19.60 26.89
CA PRO A 61 -28.23 -20.72 26.36
C PRO A 61 -28.22 -20.75 24.83
N GLN A 62 -28.42 -21.94 24.26
CA GLN A 62 -29.00 -22.04 22.92
C GLN A 62 -30.45 -21.58 23.00
N LEU A 63 -30.89 -20.72 22.06
CA LEU A 63 -32.20 -20.78 21.41
C LEU A 63 -32.33 -19.66 20.35
N LEU A 64 -33.07 -20.01 19.29
CA LEU A 64 -33.70 -19.15 18.26
C LEU A 64 -32.89 -18.77 17.02
N ARG A 65 -32.94 -19.74 16.10
CA ARG A 65 -33.03 -19.61 14.64
C ARG A 65 -34.00 -18.49 14.22
N SER A 66 -33.54 -17.57 13.36
CA SER A 66 -34.36 -16.62 12.60
C SER A 66 -33.60 -16.17 11.34
N PRO A 67 -34.30 -15.69 10.29
CA PRO A 67 -34.00 -15.99 8.90
C PRO A 67 -33.00 -15.04 8.22
N ALA A 68 -32.48 -15.49 7.07
CA ALA A 68 -31.54 -14.79 6.23
C ALA A 68 -32.04 -13.40 5.76
N PRO A 69 -31.17 -12.38 5.69
CA PRO A 69 -31.49 -11.12 5.04
C PRO A 69 -31.40 -11.22 3.50
N PRO A 70 -32.20 -10.47 2.74
CA PRO A 70 -32.08 -10.40 1.29
C PRO A 70 -30.80 -9.67 0.88
N ALA A 71 -30.19 -10.14 -0.21
CA ALA A 71 -29.03 -9.54 -0.85
C ALA A 71 -29.35 -8.12 -1.33
N ILE A 72 -28.81 -7.11 -0.63
CA ILE A 72 -28.76 -5.73 -1.10
C ILE A 72 -27.59 -5.62 -2.07
N GLY A 73 -27.92 -5.39 -3.35
CA GLY A 73 -26.97 -5.13 -4.41
C GLY A 73 -26.14 -3.89 -4.10
N GLN A 74 -24.83 -4.09 -3.96
CA GLN A 74 -23.86 -3.01 -3.88
C GLN A 74 -23.72 -2.35 -5.26
N SER A 75 -24.31 -1.17 -5.42
CA SER A 75 -23.97 -0.25 -6.50
C SER A 75 -22.59 0.33 -6.21
N ALA A 76 -21.56 -0.24 -6.85
CA ALA A 76 -20.20 0.27 -6.83
C ALA A 76 -20.14 1.61 -7.59
N THR A 77 -20.31 2.73 -6.88
CA THR A 77 -19.89 4.05 -7.35
C THR A 77 -18.37 4.13 -7.28
N ARG A 78 -17.72 3.72 -8.37
CA ARG A 78 -16.27 3.81 -8.55
C ARG A 78 -15.89 5.30 -8.74
N GLN A 79 -15.36 5.90 -7.68
CA GLN A 79 -14.72 7.22 -7.75
C GLN A 79 -13.53 7.16 -8.73
N LEU A 80 -13.60 7.99 -9.77
CA LEU A 80 -12.47 8.26 -10.67
C LEU A 80 -11.52 9.28 -10.00
N PRO A 81 -10.19 9.17 -10.21
CA PRO A 81 -9.23 10.16 -9.71
C PRO A 81 -9.35 11.50 -10.48
N PRO A 82 -9.04 12.64 -9.82
CA PRO A 82 -9.19 13.95 -10.42
C PRO A 82 -8.13 14.19 -11.49
N ARG A 83 -8.56 14.50 -12.73
CA ARG A 83 -7.69 15.00 -13.80
C ARG A 83 -7.28 16.43 -13.49
N LEU A 84 -5.99 16.65 -13.30
CA LEU A 84 -5.36 17.97 -13.33
C LEU A 84 -5.52 18.57 -14.75
N ARG A 85 -6.19 19.72 -14.87
CA ARG A 85 -6.16 20.56 -16.08
C ARG A 85 -5.05 21.59 -15.95
N PRO A 86 -4.29 21.88 -17.03
CA PRO A 86 -3.34 22.98 -17.03
C PRO A 86 -4.06 24.31 -17.16
N TYR A 87 -3.48 25.29 -16.48
CA TYR A 87 -3.82 26.70 -16.46
C TYR A 87 -3.49 27.32 -17.82
N SER A 88 -4.47 27.92 -18.50
CA SER A 88 -4.21 28.94 -19.53
C SER A 88 -5.21 30.06 -19.34
N GLY A 89 -4.72 31.19 -18.84
CA GLY A 89 -5.46 32.44 -18.85
C GLY A 89 -5.58 32.97 -20.28
N SER A 90 -6.67 33.69 -20.55
CA SER A 90 -6.65 35.05 -21.10
C SER A 90 -7.98 35.44 -21.72
N SER A 91 -8.30 36.72 -21.55
CA SER A 91 -9.21 37.57 -22.33
C SER A 91 -10.72 37.53 -22.03
N ARG A 92 -11.08 38.50 -21.18
CA ARG A 92 -12.23 39.42 -21.24
C ARG A 92 -13.05 39.42 -22.55
N SER A 93 -14.38 39.40 -22.38
CA SER A 93 -15.34 40.36 -22.98
C SER A 93 -16.73 40.15 -22.35
N PRO A 94 -17.43 41.21 -21.89
CA PRO A 94 -18.81 41.11 -21.41
C PRO A 94 -19.79 41.54 -22.50
N ILE A 95 -20.75 40.69 -22.86
CA ILE A 95 -21.91 41.09 -23.67
C ILE A 95 -23.19 40.66 -22.94
N LEU A 96 -23.87 41.71 -22.45
CA LEU A 96 -25.31 41.89 -22.25
C LEU A 96 -26.22 40.68 -22.49
N ALA A 97 -26.91 40.23 -21.42
CA ALA A 97 -28.14 39.48 -21.55
C ALA A 97 -29.21 40.01 -20.57
N ARG A 98 -30.32 40.45 -21.18
CA ARG A 98 -31.59 40.92 -20.61
C ARG A 98 -32.18 39.95 -19.57
N PRO A 99 -32.99 40.45 -18.62
CA PRO A 99 -33.83 39.62 -17.78
C PRO A 99 -35.14 39.28 -18.54
N LEU A 100 -35.45 37.99 -18.71
CA LEU A 100 -36.77 37.57 -19.16
C LEU A 100 -37.61 37.08 -17.98
N LYS A 101 -38.81 37.63 -17.98
CA LYS A 101 -39.87 37.53 -16.99
C LYS A 101 -40.39 36.10 -16.86
N THR A 102 -40.86 35.85 -15.65
CA THR A 102 -41.82 34.82 -15.26
C THR A 102 -43.03 34.76 -16.20
N SER A 103 -43.34 33.60 -16.75
CA SER A 103 -44.70 33.24 -17.12
C SER A 103 -44.92 31.75 -16.89
N SER A 104 -45.92 31.48 -16.07
CA SER A 104 -46.59 30.21 -15.82
C SER A 104 -47.10 29.55 -17.10
N SER A 105 -46.86 28.24 -17.24
CA SER A 105 -47.66 27.22 -17.93
C SER A 105 -46.80 25.95 -17.84
N ASP A 106 -47.11 25.01 -16.94
CA ASP A 106 -48.13 23.96 -17.11
C ASP A 106 -48.01 23.24 -18.47
N SER A 107 -47.90 21.90 -18.41
CA SER A 107 -47.67 20.94 -19.50
C SER A 107 -46.24 20.83 -20.11
N ARG A 108 -45.39 20.04 -19.46
CA ARG A 108 -44.27 19.33 -20.13
C ARG A 108 -44.23 17.87 -19.67
N LEU A 109 -45.21 17.11 -20.14
CA LEU A 109 -44.99 15.71 -20.45
C LEU A 109 -45.03 15.60 -21.97
N PRO A 110 -44.10 14.89 -22.62
CA PRO A 110 -44.22 14.60 -24.04
C PRO A 110 -45.48 13.74 -24.23
N GLU A 111 -46.45 14.25 -24.98
CA GLU A 111 -47.59 13.42 -25.41
C GLU A 111 -47.05 12.22 -26.21
N PRO A 112 -47.61 11.01 -25.98
CA PRO A 112 -47.24 9.84 -26.76
C PRO A 112 -47.59 10.09 -28.23
N PRO A 113 -46.75 9.65 -29.19
CA PRO A 113 -46.85 10.00 -30.61
C PRO A 113 -48.07 9.42 -31.36
N TYR A 114 -49.09 8.92 -30.65
CA TYR A 114 -50.24 8.23 -31.24
C TYR A 114 -51.61 8.70 -30.72
N ALA A 115 -51.69 9.84 -30.03
CA ALA A 115 -52.97 10.47 -29.74
C ALA A 115 -53.47 11.25 -30.98
N VAL A 116 -53.92 10.52 -31.99
CA VAL A 116 -54.63 11.12 -33.14
C VAL A 116 -56.03 11.43 -32.66
N SER A 117 -56.28 12.68 -32.27
CA SER A 117 -57.63 13.21 -32.20
C SER A 117 -58.22 13.15 -33.60
N ILE A 118 -59.16 12.24 -33.81
CA ILE A 118 -59.95 12.15 -35.04
C ILE A 118 -60.90 13.35 -35.02
N THR A 119 -60.41 14.49 -35.50
CA THR A 119 -61.25 15.58 -35.98
C THR A 119 -61.27 15.50 -37.50
N ASP A 120 -62.47 15.55 -38.09
CA ASP A 120 -62.72 15.51 -39.54
C ASP A 120 -62.10 16.73 -40.25
N ILE A 121 -60.77 16.72 -40.39
CA ILE A 121 -60.00 17.67 -41.16
C ILE A 121 -59.38 16.87 -42.31
N ARG A 122 -59.61 17.34 -43.54
CA ARG A 122 -59.00 16.80 -44.76
C ARG A 122 -57.49 17.08 -44.71
N ASP A 123 -56.76 16.21 -44.03
CA ASP A 123 -55.31 16.26 -43.91
C ASP A 123 -54.64 15.51 -45.07
N ASP A 124 -54.56 16.15 -46.23
CA ASP A 124 -53.60 15.76 -47.29
C ASP A 124 -52.36 16.67 -47.31
N VAL A 125 -52.21 17.59 -46.34
CA VAL A 125 -51.07 18.51 -46.29
C VAL A 125 -50.51 18.59 -44.87
N SER A 126 -49.35 18.00 -44.65
CA SER A 126 -48.55 18.27 -43.45
C SER A 126 -48.06 19.71 -43.48
N GLU A 127 -48.59 20.58 -42.61
CA GLU A 127 -48.28 22.02 -42.57
C GLU A 127 -46.80 22.37 -42.29
N ARG A 128 -45.94 21.40 -41.97
CA ARG A 128 -44.53 21.64 -41.61
C ARG A 128 -43.50 21.12 -42.58
N SER A 129 -43.87 20.25 -43.52
CA SER A 129 -42.97 19.85 -44.60
C SER A 129 -43.79 19.59 -45.84
N HIS A 130 -43.71 20.50 -46.81
CA HIS A 130 -44.28 20.35 -48.17
C HIS A 130 -43.57 19.23 -48.96
N VAL A 131 -43.44 18.04 -48.37
CA VAL A 131 -42.91 16.83 -48.99
C VAL A 131 -44.07 15.87 -49.11
N GLU A 132 -44.54 15.65 -50.34
CA GLU A 132 -45.49 14.58 -50.65
C GLU A 132 -44.81 13.24 -50.35
N VAL A 133 -45.08 12.68 -49.17
CA VAL A 133 -44.64 11.33 -48.83
C VAL A 133 -45.53 10.37 -49.61
N VAL A 134 -45.04 9.87 -50.74
CA VAL A 134 -45.65 8.74 -51.44
C VAL A 134 -45.36 7.48 -50.60
N PRO A 135 -46.34 6.90 -49.90
CA PRO A 135 -46.07 5.73 -49.07
C PRO A 135 -45.60 4.57 -49.93
N LYS A 136 -44.46 3.98 -49.56
CA LYS A 136 -43.79 2.87 -50.30
C LYS A 136 -44.62 1.57 -50.34
N TYR A 137 -45.67 1.50 -49.52
CA TYR A 137 -46.61 0.39 -49.45
C TYR A 137 -48.02 0.95 -49.63
N ALA A 138 -48.86 0.25 -50.40
CA ALA A 138 -50.25 0.64 -50.59
C ALA A 138 -50.95 0.72 -49.23
N VAL A 139 -51.24 1.95 -48.79
CA VAL A 139 -52.04 2.17 -47.58
C VAL A 139 -53.43 1.60 -47.91
N PRO A 140 -53.90 0.59 -47.17
CA PRO A 140 -55.23 0.04 -47.41
C PRO A 140 -56.23 1.18 -47.32
N LEU A 141 -57.02 1.37 -48.37
CA LEU A 141 -58.08 2.36 -48.41
C LEU A 141 -58.91 2.24 -47.13
N LYS A 142 -59.21 3.38 -46.47
CA LYS A 142 -60.10 3.40 -45.31
C LYS A 142 -61.33 2.56 -45.68
N PRO A 143 -61.64 1.49 -44.92
CA PRO A 143 -62.76 0.62 -45.25
C PRO A 143 -63.99 1.51 -45.36
N LYS A 144 -64.70 1.42 -46.50
CA LYS A 144 -65.93 2.19 -46.70
C LYS A 144 -66.84 1.89 -45.52
N LEU A 145 -67.21 2.92 -44.75
CA LEU A 145 -68.08 2.80 -43.60
C LEU A 145 -69.28 1.97 -44.01
N LYS A 146 -69.39 0.77 -43.42
CA LYS A 146 -70.51 -0.13 -43.65
C LYS A 146 -71.79 0.65 -43.34
N PRO A 147 -72.86 0.53 -44.16
CA PRO A 147 -74.16 1.08 -43.77
C PRO A 147 -74.53 0.53 -42.39
N MET A 148 -74.88 1.40 -41.45
CA MET A 148 -75.19 1.02 -40.08
C MET A 148 -76.33 0.02 -40.09
N ASP A 149 -76.07 -1.17 -39.54
CA ASP A 149 -77.09 -2.19 -39.35
C ASP A 149 -77.99 -1.80 -38.17
N HIS A 150 -79.13 -2.44 -38.03
CA HIS A 150 -80.07 -2.18 -36.95
C HIS A 150 -79.47 -2.39 -35.55
N TRP A 151 -78.55 -3.35 -35.41
CA TRP A 151 -77.76 -3.54 -34.20
C TRP A 151 -76.77 -2.40 -33.96
N ASP A 152 -76.12 -1.88 -35.00
CA ASP A 152 -75.22 -0.72 -34.88
C ASP A 152 -75.99 0.52 -34.41
N LEU A 153 -77.26 0.63 -34.80
CA LEU A 153 -78.14 1.71 -34.38
C LEU A 153 -78.55 1.57 -32.91
N ILE A 154 -78.94 0.37 -32.45
CA ILE A 154 -79.19 0.10 -31.03
C ILE A 154 -77.94 0.42 -30.20
N VAL A 155 -76.77 -0.06 -30.63
CA VAL A 155 -75.50 0.20 -29.95
C VAL A 155 -75.20 1.69 -29.92
N SER A 156 -75.44 2.44 -31.00
CA SER A 156 -75.20 3.88 -31.01
C SER A 156 -76.14 4.67 -30.10
N TYR A 157 -77.40 4.24 -29.95
CA TYR A 157 -78.35 4.81 -29.01
C TYR A 157 -77.98 4.48 -27.56
N ASP A 158 -77.58 3.24 -27.30
CA ASP A 158 -77.03 2.86 -26.00
C ASP A 158 -75.77 3.66 -25.68
N VAL A 159 -74.87 3.88 -26.66
CA VAL A 159 -73.67 4.71 -26.49
C VAL A 159 -74.05 6.16 -26.18
N GLU A 160 -75.02 6.76 -26.87
CA GLU A 160 -75.47 8.13 -26.57
C GLU A 160 -76.11 8.24 -25.19
N ARG A 161 -76.89 7.24 -24.78
CA ARG A 161 -77.48 7.15 -23.44
C ARG A 161 -76.41 6.94 -22.37
N HIS A 162 -75.50 5.99 -22.58
CA HIS A 162 -74.36 5.74 -21.71
C HIS A 162 -73.44 6.96 -21.63
N ARG A 163 -73.29 7.74 -22.70
CA ARG A 163 -72.51 8.99 -22.68
C ARG A 163 -73.15 10.01 -21.76
N LYS A 164 -74.48 10.18 -21.81
CA LYS A 164 -75.21 11.05 -20.89
C LYS A 164 -75.09 10.56 -19.44
N ASP A 165 -75.18 9.26 -19.21
CA ASP A 165 -75.01 8.66 -17.88
C ASP A 165 -73.56 8.74 -17.38
N LEU A 166 -72.56 8.57 -18.26
CA LEU A 166 -71.13 8.73 -17.98
C LEU A 166 -70.79 10.19 -17.69
N GLU A 167 -71.35 11.15 -18.41
CA GLU A 167 -71.16 12.58 -18.11
C GLU A 167 -71.71 12.92 -16.71
N ALA A 168 -72.84 12.32 -16.32
CA ALA A 168 -73.41 12.45 -14.97
C ALA A 168 -72.57 11.75 -13.89
N PHE A 169 -72.04 10.56 -14.17
CA PHE A 169 -71.17 9.79 -13.27
C PHE A 169 -69.80 10.43 -13.10
N GLN A 170 -69.16 10.83 -14.20
CA GLN A 170 -67.87 11.52 -14.20
C GLN A 170 -67.88 12.82 -13.41
N ARG A 171 -69.00 13.55 -13.37
CA ARG A 171 -69.10 14.75 -12.52
C ARG A 171 -69.07 14.45 -11.02
N LYS A 172 -69.56 13.28 -10.59
CA LYS A 172 -69.55 12.86 -9.17
C LYS A 172 -68.27 12.11 -8.79
N ASP A 173 -67.81 11.21 -9.65
CA ASP A 173 -66.75 10.24 -9.33
C ASP A 173 -65.32 10.79 -9.57
N LYS A 174 -65.15 11.78 -10.47
CA LYS A 174 -63.85 12.42 -10.68
C LYS A 174 -63.34 13.16 -9.44
N GLY A 175 -64.24 13.74 -8.63
CA GLY A 175 -63.87 14.43 -7.40
C GLY A 175 -63.29 13.48 -6.35
N GLU A 176 -63.92 12.33 -6.15
CA GLU A 176 -63.47 11.31 -5.21
C GLU A 176 -62.19 10.63 -5.68
N SER A 177 -62.09 10.30 -6.98
CA SER A 177 -60.88 9.72 -7.56
C SER A 177 -59.68 10.67 -7.45
N HIS A 178 -59.88 11.97 -7.72
CA HIS A 178 -58.84 12.97 -7.56
C HIS A 178 -58.41 13.15 -6.09
N ALA A 179 -59.35 13.07 -5.14
CA ALA A 179 -59.02 13.13 -3.71
C ALA A 179 -58.19 11.91 -3.27
N ARG A 180 -58.54 10.70 -3.72
CA ARG A 180 -57.75 9.48 -3.46
C ARG A 180 -56.37 9.56 -4.09
N PHE A 181 -56.28 10.01 -5.34
CA PHE A 181 -55.01 10.18 -6.04
C PHE A 181 -54.10 11.20 -5.33
N LYS A 182 -54.67 12.33 -4.90
CA LYS A 182 -53.94 13.32 -4.10
C LYS A 182 -53.44 12.72 -2.78
N ALA A 183 -54.26 11.96 -2.06
CA ALA A 183 -53.84 11.31 -0.83
C ALA A 183 -52.68 10.32 -1.04
N VAL A 184 -52.68 9.57 -2.15
CA VAL A 184 -51.56 8.69 -2.53
C VAL A 184 -50.30 9.50 -2.83
N LEU A 185 -50.40 10.60 -3.58
CA LEU A 185 -49.26 11.47 -3.86
C LEU A 185 -48.69 12.12 -2.59
N ASP A 186 -49.55 12.59 -1.68
CA ASP A 186 -49.13 13.15 -0.40
C ASP A 186 -48.44 12.09 0.46
N GLY A 187 -48.91 10.83 0.43
CA GLY A 187 -48.25 9.67 1.04
C GLY A 187 -46.86 9.41 0.46
N GLN A 188 -46.75 9.33 -0.87
CA GLN A 188 -45.46 9.15 -1.56
C GLN A 188 -44.48 10.29 -1.25
N MET A 189 -44.97 11.53 -1.17
CA MET A 189 -44.14 12.68 -0.80
C MET A 189 -43.66 12.60 0.66
N HIS A 190 -44.45 12.04 1.57
CA HIS A 190 -44.06 11.82 2.95
C HIS A 190 -43.00 10.70 3.06
N GLU A 191 -43.20 9.57 2.37
CA GLU A 191 -42.21 8.49 2.29
C GLU A 191 -40.87 8.97 1.73
N MET A 192 -40.91 9.78 0.66
CA MET A 192 -39.70 10.39 0.08
C MET A 192 -38.99 11.34 1.06
N ARG A 193 -39.72 12.07 1.90
CA ARG A 193 -39.11 12.89 2.97
C ARG A 193 -38.48 12.02 4.03
N ALA A 194 -39.16 10.96 4.47
CA ALA A 194 -38.64 10.01 5.45
C ALA A 194 -37.35 9.33 4.96
N LEU A 195 -37.28 8.91 3.69
CA LEU A 195 -36.08 8.35 3.09
C LEU A 195 -34.92 9.36 3.04
N ARG A 196 -35.20 10.62 2.67
CA ARG A 196 -34.17 11.68 2.69
C ARG A 196 -33.65 11.97 4.09
N GLU A 197 -34.52 11.93 5.10
CA GLU A 197 -34.13 12.09 6.50
C GLU A 197 -33.27 10.92 6.98
N GLN A 198 -33.63 9.68 6.62
CA GLN A 198 -32.82 8.49 6.90
C GLN A 198 -31.45 8.56 6.20
N GLU A 199 -31.38 8.95 4.94
CA GLU A 199 -30.10 9.15 4.26
C GLU A 199 -29.26 10.26 4.94
N ALA A 200 -29.90 11.32 5.42
CA ALA A 200 -29.21 12.40 6.11
C ALA A 200 -28.66 11.95 7.47
N THR A 201 -29.38 11.11 8.22
CA THR A 201 -28.88 10.55 9.48
C THR A 201 -27.76 9.54 9.25
N MET A 202 -27.87 8.67 8.24
CA MET A 202 -26.80 7.75 7.84
C MET A 202 -25.53 8.51 7.45
N LYS A 203 -25.64 9.56 6.63
CA LYS A 203 -24.49 10.42 6.28
C LYS A 203 -23.85 11.11 7.49
N ARG A 204 -24.63 11.43 8.53
CA ARG A 204 -24.09 11.98 9.78
C ARG A 204 -23.32 10.92 10.55
N GLN A 205 -23.88 9.71 10.68
CA GLN A 205 -23.21 8.57 11.32
C GLN A 205 -21.92 8.19 10.60
N GLU A 206 -21.93 8.13 9.26
CA GLU A 206 -20.72 7.88 8.46
C GLU A 206 -19.64 8.94 8.69
N ARG A 207 -20.01 10.22 8.82
CA ARG A 207 -19.06 11.30 9.15
C ARG A 207 -18.51 11.15 10.56
N GLU A 208 -19.34 10.78 11.53
CA GLU A 208 -18.91 10.52 12.91
C GLU A 208 -17.95 9.34 12.98
N ASP A 209 -18.24 8.24 12.28
CA ASP A 209 -17.36 7.07 12.23
C ASP A 209 -16.06 7.36 11.50
N MET A 210 -16.11 8.13 10.40
CA MET A 210 -14.91 8.62 9.73
C MET A 210 -14.06 9.50 10.65
N ASN A 211 -14.68 10.40 11.41
CA ASN A 211 -13.98 11.23 12.39
C ASN A 211 -13.34 10.38 13.50
N ARG A 212 -14.04 9.36 14.02
CA ARG A 212 -13.48 8.39 14.98
C ARG A 212 -12.27 7.66 14.42
N GLN A 213 -12.32 7.21 13.16
CA GLN A 213 -11.18 6.58 12.50
C GLN A 213 -9.99 7.54 12.33
N ILE A 214 -10.26 8.80 11.97
CA ILE A 214 -9.22 9.84 11.89
C ILE A 214 -8.56 10.04 13.27
N GLU A 215 -9.33 10.10 14.35
CA GLU A 215 -8.80 10.24 15.71
C GLU A 215 -7.98 9.03 16.15
N LEU A 216 -8.45 7.81 15.86
CA LEU A 216 -7.70 6.57 16.14
C LEU A 216 -6.38 6.54 15.36
N ASN A 217 -6.41 6.89 14.08
CA ASN A 217 -5.19 6.98 13.27
C ASN A 217 -4.23 8.04 13.81
N LYS A 218 -4.72 9.22 14.23
CA LYS A 218 -3.89 10.23 14.88
C LYS A 218 -3.23 9.72 16.16
N ARG A 219 -3.94 8.96 16.98
CA ARG A 219 -3.39 8.34 18.20
C ARG A 219 -2.34 7.28 17.87
N LEU A 220 -2.57 6.47 16.83
CA LEU A 220 -1.60 5.48 16.37
C LEU A 220 -0.33 6.16 15.83
N THR A 221 -0.46 7.20 15.00
CA THR A 221 0.71 7.94 14.49
C THR A 221 1.49 8.60 15.62
N GLN A 222 0.82 9.17 16.62
CA GLN A 222 1.49 9.71 17.81
C GLN A 222 2.23 8.61 18.58
N SER A 223 1.61 7.45 18.79
CA SER A 223 2.27 6.31 19.45
C SER A 223 3.47 5.77 18.66
N GLU A 224 3.41 5.80 17.33
CA GLU A 224 4.53 5.42 16.45
C GLU A 224 5.67 6.44 16.53
N GLU A 225 5.36 7.73 16.50
CA GLU A 225 6.32 8.82 16.68
C GLU A 225 7.00 8.73 18.05
N ASP A 226 6.25 8.49 19.13
CA ASP A 226 6.78 8.29 20.47
C ASP A 226 7.71 7.05 20.53
N ALA A 227 7.34 5.95 19.88
CA ALA A 227 8.18 4.76 19.80
C ALA A 227 9.48 5.01 19.02
N VAL A 228 9.42 5.81 17.96
CA VAL A 228 10.60 6.22 17.18
C VAL A 228 11.49 7.15 18.00
N ASN A 229 10.90 8.13 18.71
CA ASN A 229 11.62 9.04 19.59
C ASN A 229 12.32 8.27 20.72
N LEU A 230 11.63 7.31 21.35
CA LEU A 230 12.22 6.45 22.37
C LEU A 230 13.39 5.61 21.83
N LYS A 231 13.30 5.09 20.60
CA LYS A 231 14.43 4.41 19.94
C LYS A 231 15.57 5.38 19.67
N ARG A 232 15.28 6.60 19.20
CA ARG A 232 16.27 7.63 18.93
C ARG A 232 17.00 8.04 20.22
N ASP A 233 16.29 8.19 21.32
CA ASP A 233 16.87 8.55 22.61
C ASP A 233 17.71 7.40 23.20
N LYS A 234 17.31 6.14 23.03
CA LYS A 234 18.16 4.99 23.37
C LYS A 234 19.47 4.99 22.57
N VAL A 235 19.43 5.33 21.29
CA VAL A 235 20.64 5.45 20.46
C VAL A 235 21.51 6.62 20.91
N LYS A 236 20.91 7.77 21.24
CA LYS A 236 21.65 8.92 21.82
C LYS A 236 22.34 8.52 23.12
N GLN A 237 21.62 7.89 24.05
CA GLN A 237 22.18 7.40 25.31
C GLN A 237 23.33 6.41 25.10
N ALA A 238 23.18 5.46 24.17
CA ALA A 238 24.26 4.53 23.83
C ALA A 238 25.49 5.24 23.26
N ASN A 239 25.30 6.24 22.38
CA ASN A 239 26.38 7.07 21.85
C ASN A 239 27.06 7.91 22.94
N GLU A 240 26.29 8.50 23.86
CA GLU A 240 26.81 9.25 25.01
C GLU A 240 27.64 8.35 25.93
N GLN A 241 27.15 7.14 26.25
CA GLN A 241 27.90 6.15 27.02
C GLN A 241 29.19 5.74 26.30
N MET A 242 29.15 5.54 24.98
CA MET A 242 30.33 5.24 24.19
C MET A 242 31.35 6.40 24.24
N LEU A 243 30.91 7.65 24.04
CA LEU A 243 31.78 8.82 24.12
C LEU A 243 32.38 9.01 25.51
N ALA A 244 31.60 8.81 26.58
CA ALA A 244 32.09 8.82 27.95
C ALA A 244 33.17 7.75 28.17
N SER A 245 32.96 6.53 27.65
CA SER A 245 33.96 5.46 27.75
C SER A 245 35.27 5.80 27.02
N ILE A 246 35.18 6.49 25.87
CA ILE A 246 36.35 6.98 25.12
C ILE A 246 37.08 8.07 25.92
N GLN A 247 36.35 8.99 26.54
CA GLN A 247 36.95 10.04 27.39
C GLN A 247 37.68 9.43 28.59
N VAL A 248 37.10 8.45 29.27
CA VAL A 248 37.75 7.74 30.39
C VAL A 248 39.03 7.04 29.92
N ARG A 249 39.02 6.39 28.75
CA ARG A 249 40.24 5.78 28.18
C ARG A 249 41.30 6.82 27.86
N LYS A 250 40.89 7.98 27.32
CA LYS A 250 41.80 9.09 27.00
C LYS A 250 42.43 9.66 28.27
N GLN A 251 41.64 9.86 29.33
CA GLN A 251 42.14 10.28 30.64
C GLN A 251 43.12 9.25 31.20
N LYS A 252 42.76 7.95 31.25
CA LYS A 252 43.69 6.90 31.71
C LYS A 252 45.00 6.88 30.93
N ALA A 253 44.96 7.08 29.60
CA ALA A 253 46.17 7.16 28.79
C ALA A 253 47.00 8.42 29.07
N GLN A 254 46.36 9.55 29.37
CA GLN A 254 47.05 10.76 29.84
C GLN A 254 47.67 10.56 31.22
N ASP A 255 46.94 9.98 32.17
CA ASP A 255 47.43 9.66 33.51
C ASP A 255 48.60 8.67 33.44
N GLN A 256 48.53 7.68 32.55
CA GLN A 256 49.63 6.74 32.35
C GLN A 256 50.87 7.45 31.79
N LYS A 257 50.70 8.32 30.80
CA LYS A 257 51.82 9.15 30.28
C LYS A 257 52.41 10.05 31.35
N GLN A 258 51.58 10.66 32.20
CA GLN A 258 52.05 11.47 33.33
C GLN A 258 52.85 10.61 34.32
N ARG A 259 52.35 9.41 34.68
CA ARG A 259 53.10 8.48 35.53
C ARG A 259 54.42 8.06 34.91
N GLU A 260 54.47 7.79 33.61
CA GLU A 260 55.71 7.47 32.90
C GLU A 260 56.69 8.66 32.89
N GLN A 261 56.17 9.89 32.73
CA GLN A 261 56.97 11.12 32.86
C GLN A 261 57.51 11.30 34.28
N ASP A 262 56.67 11.13 35.29
CA ASP A 262 57.05 11.23 36.71
C ASP A 262 58.09 10.16 37.05
N GLN A 263 57.91 8.92 36.60
CA GLN A 263 58.89 7.83 36.77
C GLN A 263 60.23 8.16 36.12
N MET A 264 60.21 8.75 34.91
CA MET A 264 61.41 9.19 34.22
C MET A 264 62.13 10.32 34.96
N LEU A 265 61.38 11.31 35.46
CA LEU A 265 61.93 12.39 36.28
C LEU A 265 62.52 11.86 37.59
N THR A 266 61.81 10.96 38.27
CA THR A 266 62.30 10.31 39.50
C THR A 266 63.57 9.50 39.21
N TRP A 267 63.63 8.81 38.07
CA TRP A 267 64.83 8.09 37.64
C TRP A 267 66.00 9.03 37.35
N LEU A 268 65.78 10.14 36.64
CA LEU A 268 66.80 11.16 36.37
C LEU A 268 67.31 11.81 37.66
N GLU A 269 66.44 12.05 38.63
CA GLU A 269 66.80 12.61 39.94
C GLU A 269 67.62 11.61 40.75
N ASN A 270 67.24 10.33 40.76
CA ASN A 270 68.03 9.24 41.37
C ASN A 270 69.39 9.04 40.69
N GLU A 271 69.46 9.16 39.36
CA GLU A 271 70.71 9.08 38.61
C GLU A 271 71.63 10.26 38.94
N LYS A 272 71.04 11.45 39.13
CA LYS A 272 71.77 12.66 39.54
C LYS A 272 72.30 12.54 40.96
N THR A 273 71.49 12.08 41.92
CA THR A 273 71.95 11.88 43.30
C THR A 273 73.03 10.81 43.37
N ARG A 274 72.89 9.72 42.61
CA ARG A 274 73.93 8.69 42.48
C ARG A 274 75.23 9.26 41.92
N LYS A 275 75.18 10.09 40.88
CA LYS A 275 76.37 10.77 40.35
C LYS A 275 77.00 11.72 41.37
N GLU A 276 76.18 12.49 42.11
CA GLU A 276 76.68 13.37 43.17
C GLU A 276 77.34 12.57 44.30
N GLU A 277 76.82 11.40 44.66
CA GLU A 277 77.42 10.47 45.62
C GLU A 277 78.72 9.86 45.10
N GLU A 278 78.77 9.42 43.84
CA GLU A 278 79.97 8.92 43.16
C GLU A 278 81.05 10.01 43.11
N GLU A 279 80.72 11.24 42.69
CA GLU A 279 81.63 12.39 42.71
C GLU A 279 82.11 12.71 44.14
N ARG A 280 81.23 12.63 45.14
CA ARG A 280 81.59 12.85 46.54
C ARG A 280 82.57 11.79 47.03
N LEU A 281 82.35 10.52 46.68
CA LEU A 281 83.26 9.42 46.99
C LEU A 281 84.60 9.56 46.26
N GLU A 282 84.60 10.00 45.01
CA GLU A 282 85.82 10.28 44.24
C GLU A 282 86.61 11.45 44.84
N ARG A 283 85.94 12.54 45.25
CA ARG A 283 86.59 13.66 45.96
C ARG A 283 87.17 13.22 47.29
N LEU A 284 86.47 12.37 48.05
CA LEU A 284 86.98 11.79 49.30
C LEU A 284 88.15 10.84 49.04
N GLY A 285 88.10 10.03 47.98
CA GLY A 285 89.18 9.15 47.54
C GLY A 285 90.42 9.92 47.10
N TYR A 286 90.24 11.01 46.36
CA TYR A 286 91.31 11.92 45.95
C TYR A 286 91.91 12.65 47.16
N ALA A 287 91.09 13.14 48.09
CA ALA A 287 91.55 13.75 49.33
C ALA A 287 92.36 12.76 50.20
N ARG A 288 91.94 11.49 50.27
CA ARG A 288 92.71 10.42 50.94
C ARG A 288 94.05 10.17 50.24
N LYS A 289 94.08 10.12 48.90
CA LYS A 289 95.34 9.97 48.13
C LYS A 289 96.26 11.16 48.33
N CYS A 290 95.75 12.39 48.34
CA CYS A 290 96.55 13.59 48.62
C CYS A 290 97.07 13.63 50.07
N LYS A 291 96.28 13.15 51.04
CA LYS A 291 96.71 13.04 52.44
C LYS A 291 97.82 11.99 52.59
N ALA A 292 97.63 10.80 52.01
CA ALA A 292 98.65 9.75 51.99
C ALA A 292 99.94 10.22 51.31
N ALA A 293 99.83 10.91 50.15
CA ALA A 293 100.99 11.46 49.46
C ALA A 293 101.69 12.58 50.25
N ARG A 294 100.96 13.37 51.06
CA ARG A 294 101.55 14.37 51.97
C ARG A 294 102.26 13.72 53.15
N GLU A 295 101.65 12.70 53.76
CA GLU A 295 102.24 11.93 54.86
C GLU A 295 103.49 11.17 54.39
N GLU A 296 103.48 10.63 53.16
CA GLU A 296 104.64 10.00 52.52
C GLU A 296 105.74 11.03 52.21
N LEU A 297 105.39 12.24 51.74
CA LEU A 297 106.33 13.34 51.55
C LEU A 297 106.93 13.84 52.87
N GLU A 298 106.15 13.90 53.95
CA GLU A 298 106.64 14.27 55.28
C GLU A 298 107.52 13.18 55.90
N ALA A 299 107.14 11.91 55.75
CA ALA A 299 107.99 10.78 56.13
C ALA A 299 109.32 10.80 55.35
N ALA A 300 109.26 11.04 54.03
CA ALA A 300 110.44 11.20 53.19
C ALA A 300 111.28 12.44 53.57
N ARG A 301 110.66 13.55 54.02
CA ARG A 301 111.38 14.73 54.52
C ARG A 301 112.06 14.46 55.86
N VAL A 302 111.44 13.70 56.75
CA VAL A 302 112.03 13.30 58.03
C VAL A 302 113.19 12.31 57.83
N GLU A 303 113.04 11.36 56.92
CA GLU A 303 114.13 10.46 56.51
C GLU A 303 115.25 11.21 55.78
N ALA A 304 114.93 12.16 54.90
CA ALA A 304 115.90 13.01 54.22
C ALA A 304 116.62 13.96 55.18
N ALA A 305 115.96 14.49 56.21
CA ALA A 305 116.62 15.28 57.25
C ALA A 305 117.57 14.41 58.09
N ARG A 306 117.19 13.15 58.36
CA ARG A 306 118.04 12.17 59.05
C ARG A 306 119.24 11.73 58.20
N ARG A 307 119.06 11.58 56.88
CA ARG A 307 120.13 11.32 55.91
C ARG A 307 121.04 12.53 55.70
N LYS A 308 120.47 13.74 55.56
CA LYS A 308 121.21 15.00 55.42
C LYS A 308 122.09 15.30 56.63
N LYS A 309 121.65 14.95 57.84
CA LYS A 309 122.50 15.06 59.04
C LYS A 309 123.65 14.04 59.04
N ALA A 310 123.45 12.85 58.45
CA ALA A 310 124.49 11.84 58.27
C ALA A 310 125.42 12.10 57.07
N GLU A 311 124.95 12.85 56.07
CA GLU A 311 125.71 13.31 54.89
C GLU A 311 126.52 14.56 55.20
N GLN A 312 126.02 15.50 56.01
CA GLN A 312 126.79 16.68 56.45
C GLN A 312 128.08 16.33 57.23
N ASP A 313 128.12 15.15 57.87
CA ASP A 313 129.32 14.62 58.51
C ASP A 313 130.27 13.90 57.53
N LYS A 314 129.75 13.45 56.37
CA LYS A 314 130.54 12.81 55.29
C LYS A 314 131.01 13.81 54.23
N ASP A 315 130.25 14.86 53.98
CA ASP A 315 130.50 15.89 52.97
C ASP A 315 131.59 16.87 53.39
N LYS A 316 131.83 17.06 54.71
CA LYS A 316 133.04 17.77 55.20
C LYS A 316 134.34 17.03 54.89
N ALA A 317 134.30 15.72 54.64
CA ALA A 317 135.46 14.92 54.25
C ALA A 317 135.61 14.75 52.72
N ILE A 318 134.51 14.87 51.96
CA ILE A 318 134.51 14.63 50.50
C ILE A 318 134.56 15.94 49.69
N ALA A 319 134.20 17.10 50.27
CA ALA A 319 134.21 18.41 49.61
C ALA A 319 135.61 18.94 49.20
N ILE A 320 136.71 18.32 49.65
CA ILE A 320 138.08 18.67 49.19
C ILE A 320 138.49 17.83 47.95
N ALA A 321 137.75 16.78 47.58
CA ALA A 321 138.19 15.81 46.56
C ALA A 321 137.29 15.67 45.31
N GLN A 322 136.09 16.29 45.24
CA GLN A 322 135.14 16.03 44.16
C GLN A 322 134.49 17.28 43.52
N VAL A 323 135.26 18.34 43.26
CA VAL A 323 134.78 19.53 42.49
C VAL A 323 135.37 19.57 41.06
N LYS A 324 135.98 18.49 40.54
CA LYS A 324 136.66 18.56 39.24
C LYS A 324 136.41 17.44 38.22
N ALA A 325 135.41 16.57 38.37
CA ALA A 325 135.33 15.43 37.44
C ALA A 325 133.98 14.79 37.08
N MET A 326 132.79 15.37 37.30
CA MET A 326 131.56 14.72 36.80
C MET A 326 130.42 15.67 36.36
N ASP A 327 130.69 16.56 35.41
CA ASP A 327 129.63 17.24 34.64
C ASP A 327 129.43 16.68 33.21
N ASP A 328 130.25 15.70 32.79
CA ASP A 328 130.20 15.19 31.40
C ASP A 328 129.40 13.88 31.21
N VAL A 329 128.80 13.33 32.27
CA VAL A 329 127.92 12.14 32.17
C VAL A 329 126.44 12.49 32.12
N GLU A 330 126.02 13.62 32.71
CA GLU A 330 124.61 13.99 32.77
C GLU A 330 124.01 14.40 31.41
N ALA A 331 124.83 14.93 30.50
CA ALA A 331 124.37 15.33 29.17
C ALA A 331 123.97 14.12 28.29
N LYS A 332 124.64 12.96 28.44
CA LYS A 332 124.34 11.75 27.65
C LYS A 332 123.05 11.06 28.10
N ASN A 333 122.72 11.10 29.39
CA ASN A 333 121.48 10.51 29.92
C ASN A 333 120.22 11.31 29.55
N ARG A 334 120.31 12.64 29.41
CA ARG A 334 119.17 13.48 28.99
C ARG A 334 118.75 13.20 27.54
N ALA A 335 119.71 12.92 26.65
CA ALA A 335 119.42 12.56 25.27
C ALA A 335 118.74 11.17 25.15
N ALA A 336 119.17 10.19 25.96
CA ALA A 336 118.59 8.86 25.97
C ALA A 336 117.14 8.84 26.52
N VAL A 337 116.84 9.66 27.53
CA VAL A 337 115.47 9.81 28.06
C VAL A 337 114.55 10.51 27.06
N LYS A 338 115.05 11.53 26.36
CA LYS A 338 114.28 12.23 25.32
C LYS A 338 113.94 11.31 24.14
N ALA A 339 114.89 10.49 23.69
CA ALA A 339 114.64 9.50 22.64
C ALA A 339 113.57 8.44 23.04
N ARG A 340 113.53 8.04 24.32
CA ARG A 340 112.46 7.16 24.85
C ARG A 340 111.10 7.85 24.91
N MET A 341 111.05 9.13 25.31
CA MET A 341 109.81 9.92 25.32
C MET A 341 109.26 10.11 23.91
N ASP A 342 110.12 10.47 22.94
CA ASP A 342 109.71 10.63 21.54
C ASP A 342 109.20 9.31 20.93
N GLN A 343 109.73 8.16 21.37
CA GLN A 343 109.24 6.84 20.96
C GLN A 343 107.89 6.48 21.60
N ILE A 344 107.66 6.87 22.86
CA ILE A 344 106.36 6.71 23.53
C ILE A 344 105.32 7.61 22.86
N GLU A 345 105.64 8.86 22.54
CA GLU A 345 104.74 9.75 21.81
C GLU A 345 104.37 9.22 20.43
N ARG A 346 105.34 8.68 19.67
CA ARG A 346 105.05 8.02 18.39
C ARG A 346 104.12 6.83 18.55
N ASN A 347 104.33 5.99 19.56
CA ASN A 347 103.47 4.85 19.85
C ASN A 347 102.06 5.29 20.30
N CYS A 348 101.94 6.36 21.08
CA CYS A 348 100.64 6.91 21.46
C CYS A 348 99.90 7.55 20.29
N GLN A 349 100.61 8.17 19.34
CA GLN A 349 100.02 8.71 18.11
C GLN A 349 99.50 7.61 17.20
N THR A 350 100.23 6.50 17.03
CA THR A 350 99.76 5.35 16.24
C THR A 350 98.57 4.65 16.89
N ILE A 351 98.60 4.41 18.21
CA ILE A 351 97.47 3.79 18.92
C ILE A 351 96.24 4.71 18.90
N GLY A 352 96.42 6.03 19.05
CA GLY A 352 95.33 7.00 18.95
C GLY A 352 94.71 7.05 17.55
N ALA A 353 95.52 6.94 16.50
CA ALA A 353 95.05 6.85 15.11
C ALA A 353 94.30 5.54 14.84
N GLU A 354 94.79 4.41 15.32
CA GLU A 354 94.11 3.10 15.19
C GLU A 354 92.77 3.04 15.94
N ILE A 355 92.69 3.65 17.13
CA ILE A 355 91.44 3.77 17.88
C ILE A 355 90.45 4.66 17.13
N ALA A 356 90.90 5.81 16.62
CA ALA A 356 90.05 6.71 15.83
C ALA A 356 89.54 6.06 14.54
N GLU A 357 90.38 5.27 13.83
CA GLU A 357 89.94 4.51 12.66
C GLU A 357 88.93 3.41 13.03
N ARG A 358 89.14 2.71 14.15
CA ARG A 358 88.21 1.69 14.64
C ARG A 358 86.86 2.31 15.01
N ASP A 359 86.85 3.43 15.72
CA ASP A 359 85.62 4.12 16.12
C ASP A 359 84.90 4.70 14.90
N ALA A 360 85.61 5.30 13.95
CA ALA A 360 85.02 5.76 12.69
C ALA A 360 84.42 4.60 11.86
N ARG A 361 85.03 3.40 11.91
CA ARG A 361 84.50 2.21 11.24
C ARG A 361 83.25 1.68 11.93
N LEU A 362 83.26 1.60 13.27
CA LEU A 362 82.10 1.20 14.06
C LEU A 362 80.93 2.19 13.91
N GLU A 363 81.20 3.49 13.86
CA GLU A 363 80.18 4.52 13.65
C GLU A 363 79.56 4.43 12.25
N ARG A 364 80.36 4.19 11.21
CA ARG A 364 79.86 3.93 9.85
C ARG A 364 79.01 2.66 9.79
N GLU A 365 79.41 1.58 10.47
CA GLU A 365 78.63 0.34 10.54
C GLU A 365 77.30 0.54 11.30
N LEU A 366 77.32 1.34 12.36
CA LEU A 366 76.14 1.66 13.16
C LEU A 366 75.16 2.55 12.37
N GLN A 367 75.67 3.56 11.65
CA GLN A 367 74.87 4.37 10.72
C GLN A 367 74.30 3.54 9.58
N ALA A 368 75.06 2.58 9.03
CA ALA A 368 74.56 1.67 8.00
C ALA A 368 73.43 0.76 8.52
N LYS A 369 73.56 0.24 9.75
CA LYS A 369 72.51 -0.55 10.41
C LYS A 369 71.26 0.28 10.71
N ILE A 370 71.42 1.51 11.22
CA ILE A 370 70.29 2.43 11.44
C ILE A 370 69.56 2.69 10.12
N LYS A 371 70.31 2.94 9.04
CA LYS A 371 69.73 3.18 7.71
C LYS A 371 69.00 1.95 7.18
N GLN A 372 69.54 0.74 7.33
CA GLN A 372 68.85 -0.50 6.96
C GLN A 372 67.54 -0.69 7.75
N VAL A 373 67.56 -0.47 9.07
CA VAL A 373 66.36 -0.59 9.91
C VAL A 373 65.30 0.44 9.51
N GLN A 374 65.71 1.67 9.18
CA GLN A 374 64.78 2.71 8.70
C GLN A 374 64.20 2.35 7.33
N GLU A 375 65.02 1.86 6.40
CA GLU A 375 64.55 1.43 5.07
C GLU A 375 63.62 0.21 5.15
N GLU A 376 63.87 -0.74 6.05
CA GLU A 376 62.99 -1.89 6.31
C GLU A 376 61.68 -1.45 6.97
N ALA A 377 61.71 -0.53 7.93
CA ALA A 377 60.51 0.03 8.54
C ALA A 377 59.66 0.82 7.54
N ASP A 378 60.30 1.62 6.68
CA ASP A 378 59.61 2.37 5.62
C ASP A 378 59.04 1.43 4.55
N ARG A 379 59.75 0.35 4.21
CA ARG A 379 59.26 -0.67 3.28
C ARG A 379 58.07 -1.42 3.86
N ALA A 380 58.15 -1.87 5.11
CA ALA A 380 57.04 -2.51 5.80
C ALA A 380 55.81 -1.59 5.95
N SER A 381 56.04 -0.30 6.22
CA SER A 381 54.98 0.71 6.29
C SER A 381 54.29 0.93 4.94
N LYS A 382 55.07 1.02 3.85
CA LYS A 382 54.54 1.13 2.49
C LYS A 382 53.76 -0.12 2.07
N GLU A 383 54.29 -1.30 2.34
CA GLU A 383 53.61 -2.57 2.04
C GLU A 383 52.30 -2.72 2.82
N ASP A 384 52.28 -2.34 4.11
CA ASP A 384 51.05 -2.38 4.91
C ASP A 384 50.02 -1.34 4.45
N ALA A 385 50.47 -0.14 4.04
CA ALA A 385 49.62 0.88 3.44
C ALA A 385 49.02 0.42 2.10
N GLU A 386 49.82 -0.21 1.24
CA GLU A 386 49.33 -0.80 -0.02
C GLU A 386 48.37 -1.96 0.23
N ARG A 387 48.63 -2.82 1.21
CA ARG A 387 47.73 -3.92 1.57
C ARG A 387 46.37 -3.37 2.02
N ARG A 388 46.36 -2.37 2.89
CA ARG A 388 45.13 -1.69 3.33
C ARG A 388 44.38 -1.03 2.17
N GLN A 389 45.09 -0.39 1.24
CA GLN A 389 44.46 0.18 0.05
C GLN A 389 43.87 -0.88 -0.87
N LYS A 390 44.57 -2.00 -1.10
CA LYS A 390 44.06 -3.13 -1.91
C LYS A 390 42.83 -3.76 -1.26
N GLU A 391 42.86 -4.03 0.04
CA GLU A 391 41.70 -4.53 0.78
C GLU A 391 40.51 -3.56 0.72
N HIS A 392 40.76 -2.26 0.86
CA HIS A 392 39.71 -1.25 0.76
C HIS A 392 39.10 -1.21 -0.65
N LYS A 393 39.93 -1.21 -1.71
CA LYS A 393 39.47 -1.28 -3.10
C LYS A 393 38.64 -2.53 -3.35
N GLN A 394 39.08 -3.71 -2.89
CA GLN A 394 38.32 -4.95 -3.02
C GLN A 394 36.95 -4.87 -2.33
N ARG A 395 36.87 -4.25 -1.15
CA ARG A 395 35.59 -4.03 -0.45
C ARG A 395 34.68 -3.08 -1.25
N VAL A 396 35.23 -1.98 -1.76
CA VAL A 396 34.48 -1.02 -2.59
C VAL A 396 33.96 -1.71 -3.85
N ASP A 397 34.81 -2.45 -4.57
CA ASP A 397 34.42 -3.18 -5.78
C ASP A 397 33.34 -4.23 -5.48
N ALA A 398 33.44 -4.95 -4.36
CA ALA A 398 32.42 -5.90 -3.93
C ALA A 398 31.08 -5.20 -3.61
N THR A 399 31.12 -4.01 -3.00
CA THR A 399 29.89 -3.22 -2.76
C THR A 399 29.28 -2.69 -4.05
N LEU A 400 30.10 -2.21 -5.00
CA LEU A 400 29.64 -1.73 -6.30
C LEU A 400 29.04 -2.87 -7.14
N LYS A 401 29.64 -4.06 -7.13
CA LYS A 401 29.07 -5.24 -7.79
C LYS A 401 27.71 -5.62 -7.23
N LYS A 402 27.57 -5.69 -5.90
CA LYS A 402 26.29 -5.96 -5.24
C LYS A 402 25.24 -4.91 -5.57
N LEU A 403 25.62 -3.63 -5.60
CA LEU A 403 24.71 -2.56 -6.00
C LEU A 403 24.28 -2.72 -7.46
N GLY A 404 25.20 -3.08 -8.36
CA GLY A 404 24.89 -3.38 -9.75
C GLY A 404 23.94 -4.58 -9.91
N GLU A 405 24.13 -5.64 -9.14
CA GLU A 405 23.22 -6.80 -9.10
C GLU A 405 21.81 -6.38 -8.63
N GLN A 406 21.71 -5.57 -7.57
CA GLN A 406 20.43 -5.06 -7.08
C GLN A 406 19.71 -4.15 -8.09
N VAL A 407 20.46 -3.34 -8.85
CA VAL A 407 19.89 -2.52 -9.92
C VAL A 407 19.34 -3.41 -11.02
N LYS A 408 20.09 -4.43 -11.46
CA LYS A 408 19.63 -5.40 -12.46
C LYS A 408 18.40 -6.18 -11.99
N GLU A 409 18.39 -6.66 -10.75
CA GLU A 409 17.26 -7.37 -10.16
C GLU A 409 16.00 -6.48 -10.13
N ARG A 410 16.15 -5.19 -9.82
CA ARG A 410 15.04 -4.22 -9.89
C ARG A 410 14.56 -4.02 -11.32
N GLU A 411 15.47 -3.88 -12.29
CA GLU A 411 15.12 -3.74 -13.70
C GLU A 411 14.35 -4.97 -14.18
N GLU A 412 14.84 -6.18 -13.89
CA GLU A 412 14.16 -7.45 -14.21
C GLU A 412 12.78 -7.54 -13.54
N SER A 413 12.67 -7.20 -12.25
CA SER A 413 11.39 -7.14 -11.54
C SER A 413 10.41 -6.18 -12.20
N THR A 414 10.88 -5.00 -12.63
CA THR A 414 10.01 -4.02 -13.31
C THR A 414 9.55 -4.50 -14.68
N LEU A 415 10.36 -5.29 -15.40
CA LEU A 415 9.97 -5.91 -16.66
C LEU A 415 8.90 -6.98 -16.44
N VAL A 416 9.09 -7.84 -15.44
CA VAL A 416 8.09 -8.86 -15.07
C VAL A 416 6.76 -8.21 -14.67
N GLU A 417 6.78 -7.13 -13.88
CA GLU A 417 5.57 -6.37 -13.54
C GLU A 417 4.89 -5.76 -14.76
N LYS A 418 5.67 -5.19 -15.71
CA LYS A 418 5.13 -4.66 -16.96
C LYS A 418 4.45 -5.75 -17.80
N GLU A 419 5.05 -6.94 -17.89
CA GLU A 419 4.46 -8.08 -18.58
C GLU A 419 3.18 -8.58 -17.91
N ALA A 420 3.18 -8.68 -16.57
CA ALA A 420 1.99 -9.07 -15.81
C ALA A 420 0.84 -8.06 -16.01
N ASN A 421 1.15 -6.75 -15.93
CA ASN A 421 0.18 -5.68 -16.17
C ASN A 421 -0.35 -5.73 -17.61
N ARG A 422 0.49 -6.04 -18.60
CA ARG A 422 0.05 -6.21 -19.99
C ARG A 422 -0.92 -7.38 -20.15
N ARG A 423 -0.61 -8.54 -19.56
CA ARG A 423 -1.51 -9.71 -19.57
C ARG A 423 -2.84 -9.39 -18.89
N GLN A 424 -2.81 -8.68 -17.77
CA GLN A 424 -4.03 -8.27 -17.07
C GLN A 424 -4.88 -7.30 -17.92
N ALA A 425 -4.24 -6.36 -18.61
CA ALA A 425 -4.93 -5.45 -19.52
C ALA A 425 -5.53 -6.17 -20.74
N GLU A 426 -4.89 -7.24 -21.24
CA GLU A 426 -5.42 -8.10 -22.30
C GLU A 426 -6.65 -8.89 -21.81
N ILE A 427 -6.60 -9.45 -20.60
CA ILE A 427 -7.74 -10.15 -19.97
C ILE A 427 -8.93 -9.20 -19.81
N TRP A 428 -8.72 -7.98 -19.31
CA TRP A 428 -9.81 -7.01 -19.18
C TRP A 428 -10.39 -6.59 -20.51
N ARG A 429 -9.58 -6.50 -21.58
CA ARG A 429 -10.07 -6.24 -22.92
C ARG A 429 -10.99 -7.36 -23.42
N GLN A 430 -10.58 -8.61 -23.22
CA GLN A 430 -11.39 -9.78 -23.58
C GLN A 430 -12.70 -9.83 -22.80
N GLN A 431 -12.67 -9.55 -21.49
CA GLN A 431 -13.87 -9.53 -20.66
C GLN A 431 -14.87 -8.45 -21.10
N LEU A 432 -14.38 -7.25 -21.44
CA LEU A 432 -15.23 -6.18 -21.97
C LEU A 432 -15.87 -6.57 -23.31
N GLU A 433 -15.10 -7.16 -24.22
CA GLU A 433 -15.61 -7.61 -25.52
C GLU A 433 -16.65 -8.74 -25.36
N GLU A 434 -16.41 -9.70 -24.46
CA GLU A 434 -17.37 -10.75 -24.14
C GLU A 434 -18.68 -10.20 -23.55
N ASP A 435 -18.58 -9.20 -22.67
CA ASP A 435 -19.75 -8.58 -22.06
C ASP A 435 -20.55 -7.74 -23.06
N GLU A 436 -19.88 -6.98 -23.94
CA GLU A 436 -20.53 -6.28 -25.06
C GLU A 436 -21.27 -7.25 -25.98
N ARG A 437 -20.68 -8.41 -26.31
CA ARG A 437 -21.35 -9.43 -27.12
C ARG A 437 -22.58 -10.00 -26.41
N LYS A 438 -22.49 -10.30 -25.11
CA LYS A 438 -23.65 -10.77 -24.32
C LYS A 438 -24.75 -9.73 -24.25
N GLU A 439 -24.42 -8.44 -24.15
CA GLU A 439 -25.42 -7.37 -24.17
C GLU A 439 -26.09 -7.24 -25.54
N GLN A 440 -25.33 -7.33 -26.63
CA GLN A 440 -25.88 -7.34 -27.99
C GLN A 440 -26.81 -8.54 -28.22
N GLU A 441 -26.41 -9.75 -27.82
CA GLU A 441 -27.25 -10.95 -27.95
C GLU A 441 -28.56 -10.82 -27.16
N LYS A 442 -28.52 -10.24 -25.95
CA LYS A 442 -29.73 -9.95 -25.16
C LYS A 442 -30.63 -8.93 -25.83
N ALA A 443 -30.06 -7.86 -26.38
CA ALA A 443 -30.80 -6.83 -27.09
C ALA A 443 -31.47 -7.38 -28.37
N GLU A 444 -30.75 -8.20 -29.15
CA GLU A 444 -31.30 -8.87 -30.34
C GLU A 444 -32.41 -9.85 -29.98
N LYS A 445 -32.25 -10.61 -28.89
CA LYS A 445 -33.29 -11.53 -28.42
C LYS A 445 -34.57 -10.78 -28.05
N LEU A 446 -34.45 -9.73 -27.24
CA LEU A 446 -35.59 -8.89 -26.86
C LEU A 446 -36.30 -8.27 -28.08
N ARG A 447 -35.52 -7.86 -29.09
CA ARG A 447 -36.07 -7.34 -30.34
C ARG A 447 -36.85 -8.41 -31.11
N LYS A 448 -36.31 -9.62 -31.25
CA LYS A 448 -37.02 -10.74 -31.91
C LYS A 448 -38.29 -11.14 -31.17
N ASP A 449 -38.21 -11.28 -29.84
CA ASP A 449 -39.38 -11.59 -29.01
C ASP A 449 -40.49 -10.54 -29.21
N ARG A 450 -40.12 -9.26 -29.38
CA ARG A 450 -41.08 -8.19 -29.67
C ARG A 450 -41.67 -8.28 -31.08
N GLU A 451 -40.84 -8.51 -32.10
CA GLU A 451 -41.29 -8.67 -33.49
C GLU A 451 -42.27 -9.85 -33.63
N GLU A 452 -42.04 -10.95 -32.90
CA GLU A 452 -42.95 -12.11 -32.87
C GLU A 452 -44.30 -11.79 -32.20
N LEU A 453 -44.28 -11.10 -31.06
CA LEU A 453 -45.50 -10.65 -30.38
C LEU A 453 -46.34 -9.71 -31.25
N ASP A 454 -45.70 -8.74 -31.91
CA ASP A 454 -46.42 -7.80 -32.76
C ASP A 454 -46.97 -8.51 -34.03
N ALA A 455 -46.25 -9.49 -34.60
CA ALA A 455 -46.74 -10.28 -35.73
C ALA A 455 -47.97 -11.14 -35.39
N THR A 456 -47.97 -11.78 -34.22
CA THR A 456 -49.12 -12.57 -33.75
C THR A 456 -50.34 -11.70 -33.50
N LEU A 457 -50.16 -10.52 -32.90
CA LEU A 457 -51.23 -9.56 -32.66
C LEU A 457 -51.84 -9.04 -33.97
N ILE A 458 -51.01 -8.70 -34.96
CA ILE A 458 -51.49 -8.24 -36.28
C ILE A 458 -52.30 -9.33 -36.98
N GLY A 459 -51.91 -10.60 -36.85
CA GLY A 459 -52.69 -11.74 -37.37
C GLY A 459 -54.10 -11.79 -36.79
N GLN A 460 -54.21 -11.71 -35.47
CA GLN A 460 -55.50 -11.72 -34.76
C GLN A 460 -56.39 -10.52 -35.13
N ILE A 461 -55.82 -9.34 -35.32
CA ILE A 461 -56.57 -8.14 -35.74
C ILE A 461 -57.13 -8.33 -37.17
N ARG A 462 -56.36 -8.94 -38.09
CA ARG A 462 -56.82 -9.16 -39.46
C ARG A 462 -57.96 -10.18 -39.52
N GLU A 463 -57.90 -11.24 -38.74
CA GLU A 463 -58.97 -12.25 -38.69
C GLU A 463 -60.27 -11.67 -38.07
N SER A 464 -60.17 -10.84 -37.04
CA SER A 464 -61.33 -10.25 -36.36
C SER A 464 -61.98 -9.08 -37.10
N THR A 465 -61.29 -8.43 -38.04
CA THR A 465 -61.81 -7.25 -38.76
C THR A 465 -62.61 -7.58 -40.02
N VAL A 466 -62.56 -8.82 -40.52
CA VAL A 466 -63.26 -9.21 -41.77
C VAL A 466 -64.75 -9.50 -41.54
N VAL A 467 -65.17 -9.89 -40.34
CA VAL A 467 -66.59 -10.17 -40.02
C VAL A 467 -66.92 -9.57 -38.66
N HIS A 468 -68.04 -8.84 -38.55
CA HIS A 468 -68.54 -8.44 -37.24
C HIS A 468 -68.74 -9.72 -36.42
N PRO A 469 -68.12 -9.89 -35.24
CA PRO A 469 -68.12 -11.17 -34.51
C PRO A 469 -69.52 -11.75 -34.26
N ARG A 470 -70.53 -10.86 -34.22
CA ARG A 470 -71.95 -11.22 -34.07
C ARG A 470 -72.68 -11.60 -35.36
N ASN A 471 -72.16 -11.23 -36.54
CA ASN A 471 -72.80 -11.48 -37.83
C ASN A 471 -72.16 -12.66 -38.59
N TYR A 472 -71.15 -13.30 -38.02
CA TYR A 472 -70.57 -14.53 -38.55
C TYR A 472 -71.61 -15.66 -38.45
N GLY A 473 -72.37 -15.88 -39.53
CA GLY A 473 -73.39 -16.94 -39.61
C GLY A 473 -74.86 -16.51 -39.52
N MET A 474 -75.19 -15.21 -39.50
CA MET A 474 -76.58 -14.76 -39.58
C MET A 474 -77.15 -14.93 -41.00
N THR A 475 -78.34 -15.52 -41.10
CA THR A 475 -79.07 -15.68 -42.38
C THR A 475 -80.04 -14.50 -42.58
N ALA A 476 -80.44 -14.23 -43.82
CA ALA A 476 -81.39 -13.13 -44.11
C ALA A 476 -82.75 -13.29 -43.40
N GLN A 477 -83.13 -14.52 -43.00
CA GLN A 477 -84.31 -14.79 -42.19
C GLN A 477 -84.10 -14.46 -40.71
N SER A 478 -82.93 -14.78 -40.13
CA SER A 478 -82.64 -14.41 -38.73
C SER A 478 -82.55 -12.90 -38.57
N GLN A 479 -82.03 -12.18 -39.57
CA GLN A 479 -81.98 -10.71 -39.54
C GLN A 479 -83.38 -10.08 -39.51
N LYS A 480 -84.36 -10.64 -40.24
CA LYS A 480 -85.74 -10.16 -40.22
C LYS A 480 -86.47 -10.48 -38.90
N ALA A 481 -86.20 -11.65 -38.32
CA ALA A 481 -86.74 -12.02 -37.02
C ALA A 481 -86.20 -11.11 -35.90
N ASP A 482 -84.91 -10.79 -35.93
CA ASP A 482 -84.28 -9.86 -34.98
C ASP A 482 -84.84 -8.44 -35.09
N LEU A 483 -85.08 -7.96 -36.33
CA LEU A 483 -85.73 -6.68 -36.58
C LEU A 483 -87.16 -6.64 -36.02
N ALA A 484 -87.92 -7.73 -36.16
CA ALA A 484 -89.28 -7.84 -35.62
C ALA A 484 -89.29 -7.91 -34.09
N TYR A 485 -88.34 -8.64 -33.48
CA TYR A 485 -88.22 -8.73 -32.02
C TYR A 485 -87.86 -7.38 -31.38
N ASN A 486 -86.94 -6.64 -31.99
CA ASN A 486 -86.48 -5.34 -31.49
C ASN A 486 -87.41 -4.18 -31.86
N LYS A 487 -88.57 -4.44 -32.47
CA LYS A 487 -89.53 -3.42 -32.90
C LYS A 487 -89.92 -2.45 -31.79
N VAL A 488 -90.19 -2.97 -30.59
CA VAL A 488 -90.57 -2.14 -29.43
C VAL A 488 -89.46 -1.17 -29.03
N LEU A 489 -88.20 -1.60 -29.15
CA LEU A 489 -87.03 -0.75 -28.88
C LEU A 489 -86.87 0.32 -29.97
N PHE A 490 -87.06 -0.02 -31.25
CA PHE A 490 -87.04 0.97 -32.33
C PHE A 490 -88.17 2.00 -32.21
N GLU A 491 -89.35 1.60 -31.72
CA GLU A 491 -90.44 2.53 -31.39
C GLU A 491 -90.04 3.48 -30.25
N GLN A 492 -89.36 2.98 -29.21
CA GLN A 492 -88.85 3.82 -28.13
C GLN A 492 -87.77 4.79 -28.63
N MET A 493 -86.81 4.31 -29.41
CA MET A 493 -85.75 5.14 -30.00
C MET A 493 -86.34 6.24 -30.90
N SER A 494 -87.36 5.93 -31.70
CA SER A 494 -88.09 6.92 -32.50
C SER A 494 -88.81 7.95 -31.62
N ARG A 495 -89.50 7.53 -30.53
CA ARG A 495 -90.15 8.44 -29.57
C ARG A 495 -89.18 9.38 -28.85
N GLU A 496 -87.97 8.90 -28.55
CA GLU A 496 -86.92 9.70 -27.91
C GLU A 496 -86.17 10.61 -28.92
N GLY A 497 -86.56 10.59 -30.20
CA GLY A 497 -86.02 11.42 -31.25
C GLY A 497 -84.67 10.94 -31.81
N PHE A 498 -84.26 9.70 -31.50
CA PHE A 498 -83.01 9.15 -31.99
C PHE A 498 -83.11 8.74 -33.46
N ARG A 499 -82.51 9.56 -34.36
CA ARG A 499 -82.39 9.31 -35.81
C ARG A 499 -83.69 8.78 -36.44
N ALA A 500 -84.77 9.54 -36.25
CA ALA A 500 -86.13 9.16 -36.65
C ALA A 500 -86.22 8.62 -38.09
N ASP A 501 -85.55 9.26 -39.04
CA ASP A 501 -85.55 8.88 -40.47
C ASP A 501 -85.07 7.44 -40.76
N VAL A 502 -84.17 6.90 -39.92
CA VAL A 502 -83.61 5.55 -40.08
C VAL A 502 -84.42 4.54 -39.27
N MET A 503 -84.88 4.94 -38.08
CA MET A 503 -85.76 4.11 -37.25
C MET A 503 -87.09 3.83 -37.96
N ASP A 504 -87.67 4.82 -38.63
CA ASP A 504 -88.92 4.67 -39.38
C ASP A 504 -88.77 3.70 -40.56
N LYS A 505 -87.59 3.63 -41.19
CA LYS A 505 -87.29 2.63 -42.23
C LYS A 505 -87.21 1.22 -41.64
N LEU A 506 -86.51 1.05 -40.52
CA LEU A 506 -86.39 -0.24 -39.83
C LEU A 506 -87.73 -0.73 -39.29
N LEU A 507 -88.59 0.17 -38.77
CA LEU A 507 -89.95 -0.15 -38.34
C LEU A 507 -90.84 -0.60 -39.50
N ASN A 508 -90.60 -0.07 -40.70
CA ASN A 508 -91.29 -0.52 -41.92
C ASN A 508 -90.77 -1.87 -42.44
N GLU A 509 -89.49 -2.18 -42.23
CA GLU A 509 -88.88 -3.48 -42.58
C GLU A 509 -89.23 -4.58 -41.55
N ALA A 510 -89.47 -4.21 -40.30
CA ALA A 510 -89.96 -5.06 -39.22
C ALA A 510 -91.48 -5.38 -39.32
N ARG A 511 -92.03 -5.41 -40.54
CA ARG A 511 -93.44 -5.75 -40.78
C ARG A 511 -93.67 -7.25 -40.64
N ASP A 512 -94.54 -7.54 -39.69
CA ASP A 512 -94.88 -8.85 -39.13
C ASP A 512 -95.38 -9.84 -40.20
N THR A 513 -94.55 -10.81 -40.59
CA THR A 513 -95.00 -11.97 -41.39
C THR A 513 -95.22 -13.17 -40.48
N GLY A 514 -96.31 -13.12 -39.71
CA GLY A 514 -96.93 -14.28 -39.05
C GLY A 514 -96.21 -14.80 -37.80
N LYS A 515 -96.97 -14.92 -36.70
CA LYS A 515 -96.62 -15.57 -35.41
C LYS A 515 -95.12 -15.70 -35.18
N ILE A 516 -94.52 -14.67 -34.58
CA ILE A 516 -93.21 -14.77 -33.94
C ILE A 516 -93.26 -16.00 -33.03
N ASP A 517 -92.51 -17.05 -33.37
CA ASP A 517 -92.40 -18.24 -32.54
C ASP A 517 -91.86 -17.76 -31.18
N PRO A 518 -92.54 -18.05 -30.05
CA PRO A 518 -92.13 -17.52 -28.75
C PRO A 518 -90.72 -17.97 -28.32
N PHE A 519 -90.14 -18.94 -29.02
CA PHE A 519 -88.78 -19.45 -28.80
C PHE A 519 -88.04 -19.71 -30.13
N PRO A 520 -87.48 -18.69 -30.80
CA PRO A 520 -86.71 -18.88 -32.03
C PRO A 520 -85.37 -19.61 -31.83
N SER A 521 -84.95 -19.81 -30.57
CA SER A 521 -83.73 -20.55 -30.20
C SER A 521 -83.91 -22.07 -30.17
N VAL A 522 -85.14 -22.58 -30.22
CA VAL A 522 -85.42 -24.02 -30.26
C VAL A 522 -85.78 -24.37 -31.69
N GLY A 523 -84.81 -24.88 -32.46
CA GLY A 523 -85.09 -25.44 -33.78
C GLY A 523 -86.21 -26.47 -33.69
N ARG A 524 -87.11 -26.51 -34.69
CA ARG A 524 -88.15 -27.55 -34.75
C ARG A 524 -87.46 -28.91 -34.68
N TYR A 525 -87.65 -29.63 -33.58
CA TYR A 525 -87.12 -30.97 -33.44
C TYR A 525 -87.88 -31.89 -34.41
N GLU A 526 -87.26 -32.21 -35.54
CA GLU A 526 -87.78 -33.17 -36.53
C GLU A 526 -87.40 -34.63 -36.23
N GLY A 527 -86.85 -34.89 -35.04
CA GLY A 527 -86.50 -36.24 -34.60
C GLY A 527 -87.70 -37.04 -34.08
N PRO A 528 -87.62 -38.38 -34.02
CA PRO A 528 -88.65 -39.21 -33.41
C PRO A 528 -88.80 -38.86 -31.92
N ILE A 529 -90.05 -38.60 -31.51
CA ILE A 529 -90.43 -38.32 -30.13
C ILE A 529 -90.10 -39.55 -29.27
N HIS A 530 -89.39 -39.35 -28.16
CA HIS A 530 -88.97 -40.45 -27.29
C HIS A 530 -90.20 -41.11 -26.64
N GLN A 531 -90.25 -42.45 -26.60
CA GLN A 531 -91.42 -43.24 -26.15
C GLN A 531 -91.90 -42.95 -24.70
N LEU A 532 -91.11 -42.24 -23.90
CA LEU A 532 -91.44 -41.85 -22.52
C LEU A 532 -92.44 -40.68 -22.46
N GLU A 533 -92.52 -39.85 -23.51
CA GLU A 533 -93.47 -38.73 -23.58
C GLU A 533 -94.85 -39.14 -24.11
N LEU A 534 -94.99 -40.38 -24.59
CA LEU A 534 -96.26 -40.97 -25.05
C LEU A 534 -97.05 -41.69 -23.96
N GLN A 535 -96.49 -41.82 -22.75
CA GLN A 535 -97.24 -42.40 -21.62
C GLN A 535 -98.12 -41.32 -21.00
N VAL A 536 -99.42 -41.38 -21.34
CA VAL A 536 -100.47 -40.69 -20.60
C VAL A 536 -100.41 -41.18 -19.15
N PRO A 537 -100.37 -40.31 -18.13
CA PRO A 537 -100.44 -40.76 -16.75
C PRO A 537 -101.83 -41.37 -16.50
N ASP A 538 -101.89 -42.66 -16.23
CA ASP A 538 -103.10 -43.31 -15.73
C ASP A 538 -103.46 -42.72 -14.37
N HIS A 539 -104.69 -42.21 -14.27
CA HIS A 539 -105.29 -41.64 -13.07
C HIS A 539 -105.68 -42.68 -12.02
#